data_AF-A0AA47NAF8-F1
#
_entry.id   AF-A0AA47NAF8-F1
#
_cell.length_a   1.000
_cell.length_b   1.000
_cell.length_c   1.000
_cell.angle_alpha   90.00
_cell.angle_beta   90.00
_cell.angle_gamma   90.00
#
_symmetry.space_group_name_H-M   'P 1'
#
loop_
_entity.id
_entity.type
_entity.pdbx_description
1 polymer ?
#
loop_
_entity_poly.entity_id
_entity_poly.type
_entity_poly.pdbx_seq_one_letter_code
_entity_poly.pdbx_strand_id
1 'polypeptide(L)'
;MDQLFKGKKGVLFAVPGALTPGCSKTHLPGFVQQAEELRTKGVQEIACIAVNDAFVMAAWGKEHGVEGKKHRDIVDEPMGEKNVMSLPGIGEAHGKRLEDKRFDKAYKVLGQFLVLGKDEKRFKKWLKDTCGANIKEQDDCYGCCREWCQNFAVDLLLDKDPVVQALGNKRSQRYVMLVEDGVVKKVNVEPDGTGLTCSLAPNILSEL
;
A
#
# COMPACT_ATOMS: atom_id res chain seq x y z
N MET A 1 -11.24 -1.07 -2.01
CA MET A 1 -12.16 -0.63 -3.10
C MET A 1 -13.41 0.01 -2.52
N ASP A 2 -14.11 -0.68 -1.63
CA ASP A 2 -15.42 -0.29 -1.06
C ASP A 2 -15.45 1.02 -0.26
N GLN A 3 -14.31 1.52 0.26
CA GLN A 3 -14.27 2.82 0.92
C GLN A 3 -13.74 3.95 0.01
N LEU A 4 -12.73 3.64 -0.81
CA LEU A 4 -12.08 4.63 -1.67
C LEU A 4 -13.00 5.10 -2.81
N PHE A 5 -13.76 4.18 -3.41
CA PHE A 5 -14.57 4.44 -4.61
C PHE A 5 -16.09 4.34 -4.37
N LYS A 6 -16.57 4.29 -3.13
CA LYS A 6 -18.01 4.25 -2.82
C LYS A 6 -18.72 5.49 -3.37
N GLY A 7 -19.74 5.30 -4.18
CA GLY A 7 -20.49 6.37 -4.84
C GLY A 7 -19.66 7.26 -5.78
N LYS A 8 -18.44 6.85 -6.14
CA LYS A 8 -17.52 7.63 -6.97
C LYS A 8 -17.14 6.84 -8.23
N LYS A 9 -16.90 7.57 -9.31
CA LYS A 9 -16.13 7.09 -10.46
C LYS A 9 -14.65 7.40 -10.21
N GLY A 10 -13.79 6.42 -10.39
CA GLY A 10 -12.38 6.53 -10.04
C GLY A 10 -11.46 5.73 -10.94
N VAL A 11 -10.21 6.17 -11.01
CA VAL A 11 -9.13 5.49 -11.72
C VAL A 11 -8.14 4.97 -10.70
N LEU A 12 -7.87 3.67 -10.71
CA LEU A 12 -6.83 3.06 -9.89
C LEU A 12 -5.76 2.49 -10.82
N PHE A 13 -4.51 2.88 -10.63
CA PHE A 13 -3.39 2.31 -11.38
C PHE A 13 -2.32 1.77 -10.44
N ALA A 14 -1.67 0.70 -10.89
CA ALA A 14 -0.61 0.04 -10.17
C ALA A 14 0.72 0.12 -10.90
N VAL A 15 1.80 0.15 -10.13
CA VAL A 15 3.16 0.10 -10.65
C VAL A 15 3.98 -1.04 -10.04
N PRO A 16 4.95 -1.59 -10.78
CA PRO A 16 5.88 -2.59 -10.24
C PRO A 16 6.74 -2.08 -9.09
N GLY A 17 6.92 -0.77 -8.94
CA GLY A 17 7.62 -0.22 -7.78
C GLY A 17 7.87 1.27 -7.86
N ALA A 18 7.75 1.94 -6.72
CA ALA A 18 8.19 3.31 -6.53
C ALA A 18 9.68 3.47 -6.90
N LEU A 19 10.06 4.68 -7.33
CA LEU A 19 11.44 5.06 -7.70
C LEU A 19 12.04 4.29 -8.91
N THR A 20 11.31 3.38 -9.54
CA THR A 20 11.80 2.67 -10.74
C THR A 20 11.66 3.55 -12.00
N PRO A 21 12.58 3.44 -12.99
CA PRO A 21 12.68 4.40 -14.09
C PRO A 21 11.38 4.62 -14.87
N GLY A 22 10.69 3.55 -15.30
CA GLY A 22 9.44 3.69 -16.06
C GLY A 22 8.27 4.22 -15.24
N CYS A 23 8.26 3.95 -13.94
CA CYS A 23 7.21 4.41 -13.03
C CYS A 23 7.37 5.91 -12.71
N SER A 24 8.59 6.36 -12.42
CA SER A 24 8.89 7.76 -12.06
C SER A 24 8.99 8.68 -13.27
N LYS A 25 9.40 8.20 -14.46
CA LYS A 25 9.57 9.07 -15.63
C LYS A 25 8.34 9.16 -16.51
N THR A 26 7.46 8.16 -16.46
CA THR A 26 6.36 8.05 -17.45
C THR A 26 5.02 7.79 -16.79
N HIS A 27 4.88 6.68 -16.05
CA HIS A 27 3.54 6.23 -15.63
C HIS A 27 2.86 7.19 -14.65
N LEU A 28 3.47 7.42 -13.47
CA LEU A 28 2.92 8.33 -12.47
C LEU A 28 2.79 9.77 -13.02
N PRO A 29 3.86 10.39 -13.60
CA PRO A 29 3.75 11.75 -14.15
C PRO A 29 2.62 11.92 -15.18
N GLY A 30 2.37 10.91 -16.03
CA GLY A 30 1.29 10.96 -17.01
C GLY A 30 -0.09 11.14 -16.38
N PHE A 31 -0.37 10.42 -15.29
CA PHE A 31 -1.62 10.59 -14.54
C PHE A 31 -1.71 11.95 -13.82
N VAL A 32 -0.57 12.48 -13.34
CA VAL A 32 -0.52 13.81 -12.71
C VAL A 32 -0.85 14.90 -13.72
N GLN A 33 -0.24 14.83 -14.90
CA GLN A 33 -0.44 15.80 -15.97
C GLN A 33 -1.88 15.79 -16.51
N GLN A 34 -2.52 14.61 -16.56
CA GLN A 34 -3.89 14.45 -17.07
C GLN A 34 -4.97 14.47 -15.98
N ALA A 35 -4.62 14.74 -14.73
CA ALA A 35 -5.56 14.67 -13.61
C ALA A 35 -6.79 15.57 -13.80
N GLU A 36 -6.62 16.79 -14.33
CA GLU A 36 -7.71 17.72 -14.58
C GLU A 36 -8.65 17.26 -15.71
N GLU A 37 -8.08 16.65 -16.76
CA GLU A 37 -8.88 16.15 -17.87
C GLU A 37 -9.69 14.91 -17.45
N LEU A 38 -9.08 14.01 -16.67
CA LEU A 38 -9.77 12.88 -16.03
C LEU A 38 -10.93 13.38 -15.15
N ARG A 39 -10.70 14.42 -14.34
CA ARG A 39 -11.74 15.05 -13.50
C ARG A 39 -12.88 15.64 -14.32
N THR A 40 -12.57 16.32 -15.42
CA THR A 40 -13.56 16.88 -16.34
C THR A 40 -14.46 15.79 -16.95
N LYS A 41 -13.91 14.58 -17.15
CA LYS A 41 -14.66 13.38 -17.57
C LYS A 41 -15.37 12.63 -16.43
N GLY A 42 -15.49 13.25 -15.25
CA GLY A 42 -16.25 12.72 -14.12
C GLY A 42 -15.47 11.78 -13.19
N VAL A 43 -14.17 11.60 -13.38
CA VAL A 43 -13.32 10.85 -12.44
C VAL A 43 -13.12 11.68 -11.17
N GLN A 44 -13.65 11.21 -10.05
CA GLN A 44 -13.60 11.91 -8.77
C GLN A 44 -12.36 11.52 -7.95
N GLU A 45 -11.77 10.35 -8.21
CA GLU A 45 -10.66 9.81 -7.43
C GLU A 45 -9.62 9.16 -8.36
N ILE A 46 -8.34 9.47 -8.17
CA ILE A 46 -7.23 8.85 -8.91
C ILE A 46 -6.24 8.30 -7.89
N ALA A 47 -6.05 6.99 -7.89
CA ALA A 47 -5.22 6.30 -6.91
C ALA A 47 -4.05 5.56 -7.57
N CYS A 48 -2.86 5.70 -7.00
CA CYS A 48 -1.65 4.97 -7.38
C CYS A 48 -1.32 3.96 -6.28
N ILE A 49 -1.02 2.71 -6.66
CA ILE A 49 -0.60 1.67 -5.72
C ILE A 49 0.69 0.97 -6.18
N ALA A 50 1.48 0.48 -5.24
CA ALA A 50 2.66 -0.33 -5.50
C ALA A 50 2.97 -1.25 -4.31
N VAL A 51 3.69 -2.35 -4.54
CA VAL A 51 4.19 -3.23 -3.45
C VAL A 51 5.45 -2.64 -2.81
N ASN A 52 5.32 -1.48 -2.19
CA ASN A 52 6.36 -0.83 -1.41
C ASN A 52 5.81 -0.56 0.00
N ASP A 53 6.70 -0.37 0.97
CA ASP A 53 6.28 0.17 2.25
C ASP A 53 5.77 1.62 2.08
N ALA A 54 4.96 2.05 3.05
CA ALA A 54 4.30 3.34 3.01
C ALA A 54 5.29 4.52 3.10
N PHE A 55 6.50 4.33 3.65
CA PHE A 55 7.51 5.38 3.72
C PHE A 55 8.13 5.65 2.36
N VAL A 56 8.48 4.59 1.62
CA VAL A 56 8.97 4.70 0.25
C VAL A 56 7.90 5.32 -0.67
N MET A 57 6.64 4.91 -0.52
CA MET A 57 5.54 5.51 -1.29
C MET A 57 5.35 7.00 -0.97
N ALA A 58 5.45 7.40 0.30
CA ALA A 58 5.35 8.80 0.71
C ALA A 58 6.50 9.66 0.15
N ALA A 59 7.74 9.17 0.25
CA ALA A 59 8.91 9.85 -0.32
C ALA A 59 8.81 10.01 -1.84
N TRP A 60 8.38 8.96 -2.54
CA TRP A 60 8.19 8.97 -3.99
C TRP A 60 7.06 9.92 -4.41
N GLY A 61 5.95 9.94 -3.67
CA GLY A 61 4.85 10.86 -3.92
C GLY A 61 5.26 12.33 -3.76
N LYS A 62 6.07 12.63 -2.75
CA LYS A 62 6.65 13.97 -2.53
C LYS A 62 7.54 14.42 -3.68
N GLU A 63 8.39 13.53 -4.21
CA GLU A 63 9.25 13.82 -5.37
C GLU A 63 8.45 14.22 -6.62
N HIS A 64 7.24 13.68 -6.78
CA HIS A 64 6.38 13.92 -7.94
C HIS A 64 5.27 14.95 -7.67
N GLY A 65 5.29 15.64 -6.52
CA GLY A 65 4.30 16.65 -6.17
C GLY A 65 2.87 16.11 -5.98
N VAL A 66 2.71 14.81 -5.73
CA VAL A 66 1.40 14.14 -5.56
C VAL A 66 1.10 13.86 -4.09
N GLU A 67 1.45 14.81 -3.23
CA GLU A 67 1.13 14.74 -1.81
C GLU A 67 -0.40 14.67 -1.65
N GLY A 68 -0.91 13.50 -1.25
CA GLY A 68 -2.34 13.27 -1.11
C GLY A 68 -2.97 14.28 -0.14
N LYS A 69 -3.87 15.13 -0.65
CA LYS A 69 -4.71 15.98 0.22
C LYS A 69 -5.86 15.22 0.90
N LYS A 70 -6.16 13.97 0.52
CA LYS A 70 -7.25 13.15 1.09
C LYS A 70 -7.00 11.64 1.07
N HIS A 71 -5.75 11.20 1.23
CA HIS A 71 -5.42 9.80 1.55
C HIS A 71 -4.91 9.69 3.01
N ARG A 72 -5.42 10.62 3.82
CA ARG A 72 -5.05 10.92 5.19
C ARG A 72 -6.24 10.74 6.13
N ASP A 73 -7.37 10.17 5.67
CA ASP A 73 -8.55 9.97 6.54
C ASP A 73 -9.29 8.60 6.55
N ILE A 74 -8.85 7.48 5.93
CA ILE A 74 -9.36 6.14 6.30
C ILE A 74 -8.35 4.95 6.55
N VAL A 75 -7.04 5.15 6.87
CA VAL A 75 -6.11 4.22 7.62
C VAL A 75 -4.83 4.89 8.27
N ASP A 76 -4.83 6.15 8.67
CA ASP A 76 -4.27 7.26 7.87
C ASP A 76 -2.86 7.82 7.93
N GLU A 77 -1.93 7.16 8.57
CA GLU A 77 -0.55 7.47 8.26
C GLU A 77 0.14 6.15 7.94
N PRO A 78 1.20 6.15 7.10
CA PRO A 78 2.27 5.19 7.28
C PRO A 78 2.46 5.00 8.79
N MET A 79 2.66 3.78 9.29
CA MET A 79 2.95 3.58 10.72
C MET A 79 4.05 4.54 11.22
N GLY A 80 4.85 5.09 10.30
CA GLY A 80 5.42 6.42 10.47
C GLY A 80 6.47 6.35 11.57
N GLU A 81 6.54 7.40 12.37
CA GLU A 81 7.32 7.38 13.62
C GLU A 81 6.42 7.19 14.84
N LYS A 82 5.21 6.60 14.67
CA LYS A 82 4.27 6.38 15.75
C LYS A 82 4.88 5.43 16.78
N ASN A 83 4.71 5.79 18.06
CA ASN A 83 5.17 4.98 19.17
C ASN A 83 4.47 3.60 19.14
N VAL A 84 5.17 2.56 19.57
CA VAL A 84 4.66 1.18 19.61
C VAL A 84 3.35 1.02 20.39
N MET A 85 3.10 1.87 21.39
CA MET A 85 1.87 1.89 22.19
C MET A 85 0.63 2.33 21.39
N SER A 86 0.81 2.80 20.15
CA SER A 86 -0.32 3.07 19.24
C SER A 86 -0.94 1.79 18.65
N LEU A 87 -0.26 0.65 18.77
CA LEU A 87 -0.79 -0.63 18.31
C LEU A 87 -1.88 -1.16 19.26
N PRO A 88 -3.04 -1.58 18.74
CA PRO A 88 -4.04 -2.31 19.52
C PRO A 88 -3.41 -3.49 20.26
N GLY A 89 -3.79 -3.68 21.53
CA GLY A 89 -3.21 -4.70 22.40
C GLY A 89 -1.89 -4.30 23.08
N ILE A 90 -1.26 -3.18 22.73
CA ILE A 90 0.01 -2.73 23.32
C ILE A 90 -0.22 -1.54 24.26
N GLY A 91 -0.55 -1.82 25.52
CA GLY A 91 -0.60 -0.81 26.59
C GLY A 91 0.78 -0.39 27.11
N GLU A 92 0.82 0.59 28.01
CA GLU A 92 2.07 1.20 28.49
C GLU A 92 3.10 0.20 29.06
N ALA A 93 2.63 -0.79 29.84
CA ALA A 93 3.51 -1.82 30.41
C ALA A 93 4.15 -2.73 29.34
N HIS A 94 3.38 -3.06 28.30
CA HIS A 94 3.87 -3.84 27.15
C HIS A 94 4.76 -3.01 26.24
N GLY A 95 4.38 -1.76 26.01
CA GLY A 95 5.13 -0.78 25.24
C GLY A 95 6.53 -0.54 25.81
N LYS A 96 6.67 -0.31 27.12
CA LYS A 96 8.00 -0.13 27.75
C LYS A 96 8.90 -1.35 27.57
N ARG A 97 8.35 -2.57 27.71
CA ARG A 97 9.11 -3.81 27.46
C ARG A 97 9.53 -3.97 25.99
N LEU A 98 8.73 -3.48 25.05
CA LEU A 98 9.07 -3.45 23.64
C LEU A 98 10.15 -2.38 23.35
N GLU A 99 10.03 -1.20 23.95
CA GLU A 99 11.01 -0.11 23.88
C GLU A 99 12.39 -0.54 24.38
N ASP A 100 12.46 -1.23 25.53
CA ASP A 100 13.70 -1.80 26.08
C ASP A 100 14.38 -2.78 25.10
N LYS A 101 13.58 -3.45 24.27
CA LYS A 101 14.02 -4.36 23.21
C LYS A 101 14.17 -3.68 21.84
N ARG A 102 14.20 -2.34 21.81
CA ARG A 102 14.33 -1.48 20.62
C ARG A 102 13.16 -1.53 19.64
N PHE A 103 11.99 -2.01 20.08
CA PHE A 103 10.72 -1.94 19.37
C PHE A 103 9.89 -0.74 19.85
N ASP A 104 10.50 0.44 19.88
CA ASP A 104 9.88 1.70 20.34
C ASP A 104 8.87 2.28 19.34
N LYS A 105 8.90 1.82 18.10
CA LYS A 105 8.04 2.28 17.01
C LYS A 105 7.16 1.18 16.48
N ALA A 106 5.93 1.54 16.11
CA ALA A 106 4.94 0.61 15.59
C ALA A 106 5.47 -0.12 14.33
N TYR A 107 6.19 0.56 13.44
CA TYR A 107 6.74 -0.05 12.23
C TYR A 107 7.76 -1.16 12.50
N LYS A 108 8.44 -1.15 13.66
CA LYS A 108 9.39 -2.21 14.02
C LYS A 108 8.67 -3.50 14.38
N VAL A 109 7.51 -3.38 15.04
CA VAL A 109 6.63 -4.52 15.33
C VAL A 109 5.99 -5.04 14.04
N LEU A 110 5.57 -4.15 13.13
CA LEU A 110 5.13 -4.56 11.79
C LEU A 110 6.27 -5.25 11.01
N GLY A 111 7.50 -4.72 11.08
CA GLY A 111 8.67 -5.34 10.45
C GLY A 111 8.88 -6.77 10.96
N GLN A 112 8.76 -6.98 12.26
CA GLN A 112 8.83 -8.31 12.85
C GLN A 112 7.68 -9.22 12.41
N PHE A 113 6.44 -8.70 12.34
CA PHE A 113 5.29 -9.41 11.78
C PHE A 113 5.56 -9.91 10.35
N LEU A 114 6.22 -9.09 9.53
CA LEU A 114 6.61 -9.44 8.16
C LEU A 114 7.76 -10.47 8.13
N VAL A 115 8.78 -10.32 8.97
CA VAL A 115 9.90 -11.30 9.08
C VAL A 115 9.40 -12.68 9.48
N LEU A 116 8.36 -12.74 10.30
CA LEU A 116 7.69 -13.98 10.69
C LEU A 116 6.74 -14.53 9.62
N GLY A 117 6.72 -13.94 8.42
CA GLY A 117 5.92 -14.39 7.29
C GLY A 117 4.42 -14.17 7.47
N LYS A 118 4.01 -13.22 8.32
CA LYS A 118 2.62 -12.99 8.74
C LYS A 118 1.98 -14.21 9.42
N ASP A 119 2.80 -15.18 9.85
CA ASP A 119 2.34 -16.39 10.54
C ASP A 119 1.81 -16.04 11.93
N GLU A 120 0.53 -16.31 12.12
CA GLU A 120 -0.20 -15.94 13.33
C GLU A 120 0.41 -16.57 14.58
N LYS A 121 0.73 -17.87 14.55
CA LYS A 121 1.24 -18.59 15.71
C LYS A 121 2.63 -18.08 16.10
N ARG A 122 3.51 -17.86 15.13
CA ARG A 122 4.87 -17.34 15.35
C ARG A 122 4.84 -15.92 15.87
N PHE A 123 4.02 -15.05 15.30
CA PHE A 123 3.90 -13.66 15.75
C PHE A 123 3.36 -13.56 17.16
N LYS A 124 2.25 -14.25 17.46
CA LYS A 124 1.63 -14.26 18.79
C LYS A 124 2.57 -14.83 19.86
N LYS A 125 3.27 -15.93 19.56
CA LYS A 125 4.32 -16.47 20.42
C LYS A 125 5.44 -15.46 20.65
N TRP A 126 5.96 -14.84 19.60
CA TRP A 126 7.00 -13.82 19.71
C TRP A 126 6.56 -12.66 20.58
N LEU A 127 5.33 -12.14 20.41
CA LEU A 127 4.82 -11.01 21.18
C LEU A 127 4.69 -11.37 22.67
N LYS A 128 4.19 -12.58 22.97
CA LYS A 128 4.17 -13.12 24.34
C LYS A 128 5.57 -13.21 24.95
N ASP A 129 6.53 -13.81 24.24
CA ASP A 129 7.89 -14.00 24.75
C ASP A 129 8.64 -12.66 24.87
N THR A 130 8.26 -11.66 24.07
CA THR A 130 8.92 -10.37 24.00
C THR A 130 8.40 -9.40 25.06
N CYS A 131 7.09 -9.25 25.21
CA CYS A 131 6.50 -8.26 26.11
C CYS A 131 5.49 -8.83 27.10
N GLY A 132 5.24 -10.15 27.11
CA GLY A 132 4.30 -10.78 28.05
C GLY A 132 2.84 -10.57 27.70
N ALA A 133 2.52 -10.17 26.47
CA ALA A 133 1.14 -9.95 26.03
C ALA A 133 0.27 -11.20 26.25
N ASN A 134 -0.98 -11.00 26.68
CA ASN A 134 -1.97 -12.06 26.81
C ASN A 134 -2.61 -12.41 25.44
N ILE A 135 -3.48 -13.42 25.40
CA ILE A 135 -4.08 -13.91 24.14
C ILE A 135 -4.88 -12.80 23.44
N LYS A 136 -5.70 -12.04 24.18
CA LYS A 136 -6.51 -10.95 23.59
C LYS A 136 -5.64 -9.86 22.98
N GLU A 137 -4.60 -9.45 23.69
CA GLU A 137 -3.65 -8.43 23.22
C GLU A 137 -2.86 -8.89 21.99
N GLN A 138 -2.49 -10.17 21.96
CA GLN A 138 -1.87 -10.82 20.80
C GLN A 138 -2.81 -10.81 19.58
N ASP A 139 -4.08 -11.14 19.78
CA ASP A 139 -5.11 -11.15 18.74
C ASP A 139 -5.32 -9.75 18.17
N ASP A 140 -5.48 -8.74 19.04
CA ASP A 140 -5.71 -7.34 18.65
C ASP A 140 -4.51 -6.78 17.87
N CYS A 141 -3.29 -7.02 18.34
CA CYS A 141 -2.07 -6.56 17.68
C CYS A 141 -1.86 -7.26 16.31
N TYR A 142 -2.06 -8.58 16.27
CA TYR A 142 -1.97 -9.34 15.02
C TYR A 142 -3.03 -8.89 14.00
N GLY A 143 -4.27 -8.72 14.46
CA GLY A 143 -5.39 -8.24 13.65
C GLY A 143 -5.07 -6.90 13.01
N CYS A 144 -4.57 -5.94 13.80
CA CYS A 144 -4.14 -4.64 13.32
C CYS A 144 -3.05 -4.74 12.23
N CYS A 145 -1.97 -5.50 12.48
CA CYS A 145 -0.89 -5.66 11.48
C CYS A 145 -1.39 -6.35 10.21
N ARG A 146 -2.29 -7.32 10.33
CA ARG A 146 -2.89 -8.04 9.20
C ARG A 146 -3.81 -7.14 8.38
N GLU A 147 -4.74 -6.45 9.03
CA GLU A 147 -5.67 -5.53 8.38
C GLU A 147 -4.94 -4.37 7.71
N TRP A 148 -3.92 -3.81 8.37
CA TRP A 148 -3.04 -2.82 7.76
C TRP A 148 -2.40 -3.40 6.49
N CYS A 149 -1.80 -4.58 6.58
CA CYS A 149 -1.22 -5.25 5.40
C CYS A 149 -2.25 -5.53 4.29
N GLN A 150 -3.49 -5.89 4.62
CA GLN A 150 -4.55 -6.20 3.65
C GLN A 150 -5.12 -4.95 2.98
N ASN A 151 -5.29 -3.87 3.73
CA ASN A 151 -5.80 -2.60 3.21
C ASN A 151 -4.79 -1.90 2.28
N PHE A 152 -3.50 -2.22 2.39
CA PHE A 152 -2.44 -1.70 1.51
C PHE A 152 -1.94 -2.70 0.45
N ALA A 153 -2.36 -3.97 0.49
CA ALA A 153 -1.96 -4.98 -0.50
C ALA A 153 -3.13 -5.29 -1.45
N VAL A 154 -3.10 -4.68 -2.64
CA VAL A 154 -3.94 -5.11 -3.76
C VAL A 154 -3.20 -6.23 -4.50
N ASP A 155 -3.80 -7.40 -4.56
CA ASP A 155 -3.18 -8.62 -5.10
C ASP A 155 -3.37 -8.72 -6.62
N LEU A 156 -2.34 -8.31 -7.36
CA LEU A 156 -2.12 -8.53 -8.79
C LEU A 156 -0.62 -8.67 -9.01
N LEU A 157 -0.04 -9.76 -8.49
CA LEU A 157 1.40 -9.94 -8.43
C LEU A 157 2.00 -10.45 -9.75
N LEU A 158 3.27 -10.08 -9.96
CA LEU A 158 4.19 -10.59 -10.96
C LEU A 158 4.98 -11.75 -10.35
N ASP A 159 4.86 -12.92 -10.98
CA ASP A 159 5.67 -14.11 -10.71
C ASP A 159 6.82 -14.28 -11.74
N LYS A 160 7.17 -13.23 -12.49
CA LYS A 160 8.22 -13.32 -13.52
C LYS A 160 9.62 -13.11 -12.91
N ASP A 161 10.48 -14.12 -13.04
CA ASP A 161 11.86 -14.16 -12.55
C ASP A 161 12.69 -12.88 -12.79
N PRO A 162 12.63 -12.20 -13.95
CA PRO A 162 13.47 -11.02 -14.19
C PRO A 162 13.14 -9.82 -13.29
N VAL A 163 11.86 -9.63 -12.94
CA VAL A 163 11.42 -8.53 -12.06
C VAL A 163 11.77 -8.84 -10.61
N VAL A 164 11.63 -10.10 -10.21
CA VAL A 164 12.06 -10.58 -8.89
C VAL A 164 13.58 -10.47 -8.75
N GLN A 165 14.37 -10.78 -9.78
CA GLN A 165 15.82 -10.61 -9.78
C GLN A 165 16.22 -9.14 -9.66
N ALA A 166 15.50 -8.22 -10.31
CA ALA A 166 15.80 -6.78 -10.27
C ALA A 166 15.35 -6.10 -8.97
N LEU A 167 14.25 -6.53 -8.35
CA LEU A 167 13.61 -5.85 -7.21
C LEU A 167 13.62 -6.66 -5.91
N GLY A 168 14.11 -7.90 -5.94
CA GLY A 168 14.33 -8.77 -4.78
C GLY A 168 13.10 -9.53 -4.28
N ASN A 169 11.88 -9.05 -4.55
CA ASN A 169 10.63 -9.67 -4.10
C ASN A 169 9.53 -9.64 -5.18
N LYS A 170 8.43 -10.38 -4.96
CA LYS A 170 7.23 -10.31 -5.82
C LYS A 170 6.64 -8.90 -5.80
N ARG A 171 6.24 -8.39 -6.97
CA ARG A 171 5.73 -7.02 -7.15
C ARG A 171 4.40 -7.01 -7.86
N SER A 172 3.69 -5.88 -7.87
CA SER A 172 2.47 -5.74 -8.66
C SER A 172 2.80 -5.72 -10.16
N GLN A 173 1.91 -6.28 -10.98
CA GLN A 173 1.83 -5.95 -12.40
C GLN A 173 1.51 -4.47 -12.56
N ARG A 174 1.92 -3.90 -13.71
CA ARG A 174 1.45 -2.60 -14.14
C ARG A 174 0.08 -2.74 -14.79
N TYR A 175 -0.89 -2.00 -14.28
CA TYR A 175 -2.24 -1.95 -14.82
C TYR A 175 -2.93 -0.65 -14.44
N VAL A 176 -4.06 -0.37 -15.10
CA VAL A 176 -5.03 0.66 -14.70
C VAL A 176 -6.44 0.07 -14.72
N MET A 177 -7.29 0.54 -13.83
CA MET A 177 -8.68 0.15 -13.71
C MET A 177 -9.58 1.37 -13.66
N LEU A 178 -10.72 1.27 -14.34
CA LEU A 178 -11.87 2.13 -14.11
C LEU A 178 -12.76 1.49 -13.05
N VAL A 179 -13.08 2.24 -12.01
CA VAL A 179 -13.89 1.78 -10.87
C VAL A 179 -15.09 2.71 -10.71
N GLU A 180 -16.27 2.14 -10.54
CA GLU A 180 -17.50 2.90 -10.26
C GLU A 180 -18.24 2.23 -9.11
N ASP A 181 -18.48 3.01 -8.04
CA ASP A 181 -19.14 2.54 -6.82
C ASP A 181 -18.50 1.26 -6.25
N GLY A 182 -17.17 1.26 -6.17
CA GLY A 182 -16.37 0.11 -5.72
C GLY A 182 -16.28 -1.05 -6.73
N VAL A 183 -17.04 -1.02 -7.83
CA VAL A 183 -17.05 -2.07 -8.85
C VAL A 183 -16.09 -1.75 -9.97
N VAL A 184 -15.17 -2.66 -10.28
CA VAL A 184 -14.28 -2.56 -11.44
C VAL A 184 -15.11 -2.69 -12.72
N LYS A 185 -15.07 -1.66 -13.56
CA LYS A 185 -15.76 -1.63 -14.87
C LYS A 185 -14.84 -2.03 -16.01
N LYS A 186 -13.56 -1.71 -15.88
CA LYS A 186 -12.54 -2.01 -16.89
C LYS A 186 -11.18 -2.16 -16.26
N VAL A 187 -10.34 -2.99 -16.88
CA VAL A 187 -8.95 -3.24 -16.48
C VAL A 187 -8.09 -3.32 -17.74
N ASN A 188 -7.03 -2.51 -17.78
CA ASN A 188 -5.98 -2.59 -18.80
C ASN A 188 -4.69 -3.04 -18.10
N VAL A 189 -4.31 -4.30 -18.29
CA VAL A 189 -3.09 -4.91 -17.72
C VAL A 189 -2.02 -4.98 -18.80
N GLU A 190 -0.80 -4.53 -18.49
CA GLU A 190 0.32 -4.67 -19.42
C GLU A 190 0.57 -6.16 -19.71
N PRO A 191 0.65 -6.60 -20.99
CA PRO A 191 0.78 -8.02 -21.32
C PRO A 191 2.06 -8.67 -20.76
N ASP A 192 3.15 -7.90 -20.70
CA ASP A 192 4.40 -8.32 -20.07
C ASP A 192 4.39 -8.07 -18.54
N GLY A 193 3.43 -7.27 -18.06
CA GLY A 193 3.21 -6.83 -16.69
C GLY A 193 4.10 -5.67 -16.23
N THR A 194 4.99 -5.16 -17.08
CA THR A 194 5.93 -4.06 -16.74
C THR A 194 5.98 -2.92 -17.75
N GLY A 195 5.47 -3.15 -18.95
CA GLY A 195 5.46 -2.26 -20.11
C GLY A 195 4.78 -0.93 -19.86
N LEU A 196 4.80 -0.05 -20.84
CA LEU A 196 4.22 1.30 -20.76
C LEU A 196 3.35 1.50 -22.00
N THR A 197 2.23 0.78 -22.06
CA THR A 197 1.31 0.78 -23.20
C THR A 197 -0.12 1.02 -22.72
N CYS A 198 -0.96 -0.02 -22.65
CA CYS A 198 -2.38 0.05 -22.35
C CYS A 198 -2.71 0.64 -20.97
N SER A 199 -1.76 0.66 -20.02
CA SER A 199 -2.00 1.19 -18.69
C SER A 199 -1.80 2.71 -18.54
N LEU A 200 -1.27 3.39 -19.56
CA LEU A 200 -0.98 4.82 -19.51
C LEU A 200 -2.25 5.69 -19.49
N ALA A 201 -2.15 6.88 -18.88
CA ALA A 201 -3.26 7.83 -18.74
C ALA A 201 -4.04 8.15 -20.03
N PRO A 202 -3.40 8.40 -21.20
CA PRO A 202 -4.14 8.65 -22.44
C PRO A 202 -5.10 7.53 -22.84
N ASN A 203 -4.77 6.28 -22.52
CA ASN A 203 -5.58 5.11 -22.88
C ASN A 203 -6.81 5.01 -22.01
N ILE A 204 -6.71 5.24 -20.69
CA ILE A 204 -7.92 5.28 -19.86
C ILE A 204 -8.77 6.51 -20.20
N LEU A 205 -8.13 7.62 -20.57
CA LEU A 205 -8.84 8.85 -20.89
C LEU A 205 -9.70 8.74 -22.15
N SER A 206 -9.24 8.01 -23.17
CA SER A 206 -10.03 7.74 -24.39
C SER A 206 -11.23 6.81 -24.14
N GLU A 207 -11.25 6.12 -23.00
CA GLU A 207 -12.28 5.14 -22.62
C GLU A 207 -13.33 5.70 -21.66
N LEU A 208 -13.14 6.94 -21.17
CA LEU A 208 -14.06 7.68 -20.31
C LEU A 208 -15.06 8.53 -21.10
#